data_AF-A0A0K6FKY4-F1
#
_entry.id   AF-A0A0K6FKY4-F1
#
_cell.length_a   1.000
_cell.length_b   1.000
_cell.length_c   1.000
_cell.angle_alpha   90.00
_cell.angle_beta   90.00
_cell.angle_gamma   90.00
#
_symmetry.space_group_name_H-M   'P 1'
#
loop_
_entity.id
_entity.type
_entity.pdbx_description
1 polymer ?
#
loop_
_entity_poly.entity_id
_entity_poly.type
_entity_poly.pdbx_seq_one_letter_code
_entity_poly.pdbx_strand_id
1 'polypeptide(L)'
;MSSSSTSSRSSQPPYGRKRKYTEQELRNTLDLLNSIPRPLSPTLPPSPPASPAPPSQRRRITPDSDNAATPSASTQRAKLFKRSGDGRKRTELRSRRLGLLELTDSVLHFAYVFWAEDREKSRGKIMMCDVGTWRTLEGLVNACKGGWQKDSDPAARGVLGMLNLLEGLALNKIAYWNINSIRETTKGLIILPSNSTGTTASLHPNANTGATPNPNAAGTPKNHPTPPSHVPSPAPTASRSPVPPPTQQAHHPLPQFFLQNIAKHSSQFLTSSTNITHAYTLLNPTFMQKHYPRTHQICCTTPLGAHSDGTHDTAFPRVSDDGLEVDLDACARGEGVWAWPITCGAGMAHLVGFGRSMLWEFAQSRGGYRGYQGVNEDY
;
A
#
# COMPACT_ATOMS: atom_id res chain seq x y z
N MET A 1 56.89 28.39 11.71
CA MET A 1 55.83 29.16 11.01
C MET A 1 55.02 28.15 10.23
N SER A 2 53.86 27.75 10.75
CA SER A 2 52.99 26.75 10.11
C SER A 2 51.56 27.26 10.15
N SER A 3 50.97 27.33 8.96
CA SER A 3 49.72 28.02 8.64
C SER A 3 48.51 27.17 8.98
N SER A 4 47.61 27.67 9.83
CA SER A 4 46.32 27.06 10.13
C SER A 4 45.28 27.46 9.08
N SER A 5 44.69 26.47 8.42
CA SER A 5 43.60 26.65 7.45
C SER A 5 42.26 26.42 8.15
N THR A 6 41.40 27.42 8.20
CA THR A 6 40.03 27.34 8.73
C THR A 6 39.06 27.03 7.60
N SER A 7 38.38 25.88 7.66
CA SER A 7 37.34 25.48 6.72
C SER A 7 35.95 25.88 7.25
N SER A 8 35.27 26.76 6.51
CA SER A 8 33.92 27.22 6.80
C SER A 8 32.88 26.16 6.41
N ARG A 9 32.23 25.53 7.40
CA ARG A 9 31.07 24.64 7.17
C ARG A 9 29.78 25.44 7.02
N SER A 10 29.16 25.29 5.86
CA SER A 10 27.79 25.72 5.55
C SER A 10 26.78 24.94 6.40
N SER A 11 25.95 25.65 7.16
CA SER A 11 24.88 25.11 7.99
C SER A 11 23.61 24.89 7.16
N GLN A 12 23.28 23.63 6.88
CA GLN A 12 21.95 23.24 6.40
C GLN A 12 20.93 23.16 7.57
N PRO A 13 19.64 23.46 7.32
CA PRO A 13 18.61 23.43 8.35
C PRO A 13 18.32 21.98 8.80
N PRO A 14 18.09 21.73 10.09
CA PRO A 14 17.83 20.40 10.61
C PRO A 14 16.46 19.87 10.13
N TYR A 15 16.48 18.70 9.50
CA TYR A 15 15.28 18.00 9.03
C TYR A 15 14.34 17.60 10.19
N GLY A 16 13.04 17.61 9.88
CA GLY A 16 11.95 17.71 10.84
C GLY A 16 11.82 16.53 11.79
N ARG A 17 12.02 16.80 13.08
CA ARG A 17 11.48 15.99 14.17
C ARG A 17 9.95 15.94 14.01
N LYS A 18 9.38 14.73 13.98
CA LYS A 18 7.93 14.52 14.08
C LYS A 18 7.42 15.25 15.32
N ARG A 19 6.71 16.36 15.11
CA ARG A 19 6.15 17.18 16.18
C ARG A 19 5.13 16.32 16.92
N LYS A 20 5.41 15.97 18.18
CA LYS A 20 4.44 15.31 19.04
C LYS A 20 3.35 16.34 19.32
N TYR A 21 2.14 16.08 18.84
CA TYR A 21 0.99 16.90 19.18
C TYR A 21 0.78 16.84 20.69
N THR A 22 0.61 18.01 21.29
CA THR A 22 0.20 18.10 22.69
C THR A 22 -1.27 17.72 22.81
N GLU A 23 -1.70 17.27 24.00
CA GLU A 23 -3.10 16.93 24.26
C GLU A 23 -4.04 18.11 23.94
N GLN A 24 -3.58 19.33 24.21
CA GLN A 24 -4.33 20.55 23.93
C GLN A 24 -4.49 20.80 22.42
N GLU A 25 -3.44 20.56 21.62
CA GLU A 25 -3.53 20.69 20.16
C GLU A 25 -4.50 19.65 19.56
N LEU A 26 -4.53 18.43 20.12
CA LEU A 26 -5.49 17.39 19.75
C LEU A 26 -6.93 17.77 20.10
N ARG A 27 -7.17 18.35 21.28
CA ARG A 27 -8.50 18.87 21.67
C ARG A 27 -8.95 19.99 20.74
N ASN A 28 -8.06 20.94 20.43
CA ASN A 28 -8.37 22.04 19.50
C ASN A 28 -8.67 21.52 18.08
N THR A 29 -7.97 20.48 17.61
CA THR A 29 -8.28 19.89 16.30
C THR A 29 -9.61 19.14 16.29
N LEU A 30 -9.95 18.46 17.39
CA LEU A 30 -11.25 17.81 17.54
C LEU A 30 -12.41 18.81 17.61
N ASP A 31 -12.23 19.93 18.31
CA ASP A 31 -13.22 21.02 18.35
C ASP A 31 -13.41 21.66 16.98
N LEU A 32 -12.32 21.83 16.21
CA LEU A 32 -12.42 22.33 14.83
C LEU A 32 -13.25 21.37 13.96
N LEU A 33 -13.05 20.06 14.09
CA LEU A 33 -13.83 19.06 13.35
C LEU A 33 -15.30 19.02 13.77
N ASN A 34 -15.59 19.27 15.05
CA ASN A 34 -16.97 19.36 15.55
C ASN A 34 -17.70 20.64 15.13
N SER A 35 -16.97 21.71 14.80
CA SER A 35 -17.56 22.96 14.30
C SER A 35 -17.92 22.94 12.81
N ILE A 36 -17.53 21.89 12.08
CA ILE A 36 -17.98 21.68 10.70
C ILE A 36 -19.49 21.39 10.73
N PRO A 37 -20.34 22.21 10.07
CA PRO A 37 -21.77 21.98 10.04
C PRO A 37 -22.07 20.57 9.56
N ARG A 38 -22.80 19.79 10.37
CA ARG A 38 -23.23 18.45 9.94
C ARG A 38 -23.99 18.62 8.62
N PRO A 39 -23.59 17.91 7.55
CA PRO A 39 -24.36 17.94 6.32
C PRO A 39 -25.79 17.55 6.66
N LEU A 40 -26.75 18.38 6.21
CA LEU A 40 -28.17 18.14 6.40
C LEU A 40 -28.47 16.69 6.02
N SER A 41 -29.17 15.98 6.90
CA SER A 41 -29.65 14.63 6.62
C SER A 41 -30.29 14.65 5.24
N PRO A 42 -29.85 13.81 4.29
CA PRO A 42 -30.47 13.79 2.97
C PRO A 42 -31.96 13.50 3.17
N THR A 43 -32.81 14.48 2.90
CA THR A 43 -34.25 14.29 2.79
C THR A 43 -34.43 13.39 1.57
N LEU A 44 -34.45 12.08 1.82
CA LEU A 44 -34.61 11.09 0.77
C LEU A 44 -35.98 11.33 0.13
N PRO A 45 -36.06 11.54 -1.19
CA PRO A 45 -37.34 11.57 -1.87
C PRO A 45 -38.07 10.25 -1.62
N PRO A 46 -39.42 10.24 -1.60
CA PRO A 46 -40.19 9.03 -1.45
C PRO A 46 -39.71 7.98 -2.45
N SER A 47 -39.44 6.77 -1.96
CA SER A 47 -38.85 5.71 -2.77
C SER A 47 -39.77 5.41 -3.96
N PRO A 48 -39.25 5.35 -5.20
CA PRO A 48 -40.04 4.93 -6.34
C PRO A 48 -40.58 3.50 -6.11
N PRO A 49 -41.77 3.18 -6.63
CA PRO A 49 -42.33 1.83 -6.52
C PRO A 49 -41.35 0.79 -7.05
N ALA A 50 -41.26 -0.34 -6.34
CA ALA A 50 -40.32 -1.42 -6.63
C ALA A 50 -40.49 -1.89 -8.08
N SER A 51 -39.50 -1.61 -8.92
CA SER A 51 -39.46 -2.13 -10.28
C SER A 51 -39.22 -3.65 -10.25
N PRO A 52 -39.89 -4.44 -11.11
CA PRO A 52 -39.67 -5.87 -11.19
C PRO A 52 -38.19 -6.17 -11.47
N ALA A 53 -37.61 -7.05 -10.66
CA ALA A 53 -36.21 -7.43 -10.78
C ALA A 53 -35.94 -8.03 -12.18
N PRO A 54 -34.97 -7.50 -12.95
CA PRO A 54 -34.59 -8.12 -14.21
C PRO A 54 -34.05 -9.53 -13.94
N PRO A 55 -34.38 -10.51 -14.81
CA PRO A 55 -33.92 -11.89 -14.65
C PRO A 55 -32.39 -11.90 -14.59
N SER A 56 -31.86 -12.52 -13.54
CA SER A 56 -30.42 -12.71 -13.33
C SER A 56 -29.85 -13.46 -14.53
N GLN A 57 -29.28 -12.70 -15.47
CA GLN A 57 -28.53 -13.26 -16.58
C GLN A 57 -27.22 -13.81 -16.01
N ARG A 58 -27.27 -15.09 -15.67
CA ARG A 58 -26.10 -15.95 -15.48
C ARG A 58 -25.19 -15.72 -16.68
N ARG A 59 -24.08 -15.02 -16.50
CA ARG A 59 -23.11 -14.77 -17.58
C ARG A 59 -22.75 -16.11 -18.21
N ARG A 60 -23.25 -16.33 -19.42
CA ARG A 60 -22.87 -17.45 -20.26
C ARG A 60 -21.45 -17.17 -20.72
N ILE A 61 -20.50 -17.82 -20.06
CA ILE A 61 -19.09 -17.80 -20.43
C ILE A 61 -19.04 -18.42 -21.84
N THR A 62 -18.72 -17.60 -22.83
CA THR A 62 -18.47 -18.04 -24.21
C THR A 62 -17.15 -18.83 -24.23
N PRO A 63 -17.12 -20.05 -24.82
CA PRO A 63 -15.99 -20.96 -24.74
C PRO A 63 -14.88 -20.69 -25.80
N ASP A 64 -14.71 -19.46 -26.27
CA ASP A 64 -13.71 -19.15 -27.30
C ASP A 64 -12.54 -18.34 -26.72
N SER A 65 -11.61 -19.05 -26.10
CA SER A 65 -10.20 -18.65 -25.95
C SER A 65 -9.41 -19.87 -25.47
N ASP A 66 -8.89 -20.63 -26.43
CA ASP A 66 -8.13 -21.89 -26.29
C ASP A 66 -6.78 -21.80 -25.55
N ASN A 67 -6.58 -20.78 -24.73
CA ASN A 67 -5.51 -20.75 -23.74
C ASN A 67 -6.11 -20.93 -22.34
N ALA A 68 -6.88 -22.01 -22.15
CA ALA A 68 -7.26 -22.46 -20.81
C ALA A 68 -6.00 -22.90 -20.08
N ALA A 69 -5.27 -21.92 -19.53
CA ALA A 69 -4.06 -22.12 -18.77
C ALA A 69 -4.35 -23.19 -17.71
N THR A 70 -3.69 -24.33 -17.85
CA THR A 70 -3.79 -25.42 -16.88
C THR A 70 -3.57 -24.80 -15.50
N PRO A 71 -4.50 -25.00 -14.54
CA PRO A 71 -4.38 -24.36 -13.24
C PRO A 71 -3.02 -24.70 -12.65
N SER A 72 -2.27 -23.67 -12.24
CA SER A 72 -0.92 -23.84 -11.72
C SER A 72 -0.90 -24.92 -10.62
N ALA A 73 0.21 -25.62 -10.46
CA ALA A 73 0.36 -26.66 -9.44
C ALA A 73 -0.06 -26.13 -8.04
N SER A 74 0.28 -24.88 -7.74
CA SER A 74 -0.12 -24.18 -6.51
C SER A 74 -1.63 -23.99 -6.37
N THR A 75 -2.34 -23.66 -7.46
CA THR A 75 -3.82 -23.56 -7.47
C THR A 75 -4.47 -24.90 -7.20
N GLN A 76 -3.95 -25.98 -7.80
CA GLN A 76 -4.46 -27.33 -7.56
C GLN A 76 -4.25 -27.73 -6.10
N ARG A 77 -3.06 -27.47 -5.55
CA ARG A 77 -2.72 -27.75 -4.16
C ARG A 77 -3.63 -26.97 -3.19
N ALA A 78 -3.85 -25.68 -3.43
CA ALA A 78 -4.75 -24.84 -2.63
C ALA A 78 -6.17 -25.45 -2.55
N LYS A 79 -6.70 -25.92 -3.69
CA LYS A 79 -8.01 -26.57 -3.77
C LYS A 79 -8.05 -27.92 -3.02
N LEU A 80 -7.00 -28.72 -3.11
CA LEU A 80 -6.88 -29.99 -2.38
C LEU A 80 -6.91 -29.75 -0.87
N PHE A 81 -6.09 -28.81 -0.38
CA PHE A 81 -6.07 -28.42 1.03
C PHE A 81 -7.42 -27.93 1.53
N LYS A 82 -8.11 -27.10 0.75
CA LYS A 82 -9.45 -26.61 1.09
C LYS A 82 -10.44 -27.76 1.25
N ARG A 83 -10.49 -28.67 0.27
CA ARG A 83 -11.42 -29.81 0.28
C ARG A 83 -11.14 -30.74 1.46
N SER A 84 -9.86 -31.03 1.73
CA SER A 84 -9.45 -31.84 2.88
C SER A 84 -9.85 -31.17 4.20
N GLY A 85 -9.52 -29.90 4.38
CA GLY A 85 -9.83 -29.14 5.60
C GLY A 85 -11.33 -29.01 5.85
N ASP A 86 -12.11 -28.73 4.80
CA ASP A 86 -13.57 -28.67 4.86
C ASP A 86 -14.19 -30.03 5.27
N GLY A 87 -13.59 -31.15 4.81
CA GLY A 87 -13.98 -32.51 5.18
C GLY A 87 -13.70 -32.82 6.65
N ARG A 88 -12.47 -32.59 7.10
CA ARG A 88 -12.05 -32.89 8.49
C ARG A 88 -12.73 -32.01 9.53
N LYS A 89 -13.10 -30.77 9.19
CA LYS A 89 -13.80 -29.85 10.10
C LYS A 89 -15.15 -30.40 10.61
N ARG A 90 -15.75 -31.36 9.89
CA ARG A 90 -17.02 -32.01 10.26
C ARG A 90 -16.86 -33.21 11.20
N THR A 91 -15.63 -33.59 11.53
CA THR A 91 -15.31 -34.79 12.31
C THR A 91 -14.78 -34.43 13.70
N GLU A 92 -14.27 -35.41 14.46
CA GLU A 92 -13.83 -35.30 15.86
C GLU A 92 -12.86 -34.13 16.16
N LEU A 93 -12.70 -33.78 17.44
CA LEU A 93 -11.86 -32.65 17.90
C LEU A 93 -10.40 -32.69 17.39
N ARG A 94 -9.74 -33.86 17.41
CA ARG A 94 -8.36 -34.01 16.87
C ARG A 94 -8.33 -33.70 15.37
N SER A 95 -9.31 -34.22 14.65
CA SER A 95 -9.51 -33.97 13.22
C SER A 95 -9.88 -32.51 12.93
N ARG A 96 -10.58 -31.83 13.84
CA ARG A 96 -10.92 -30.41 13.70
C ARG A 96 -9.68 -29.52 13.67
N ARG A 97 -8.70 -29.74 14.56
CA ARG A 97 -7.46 -28.95 14.56
C ARG A 97 -6.64 -29.19 13.30
N LEU A 98 -6.54 -30.45 12.85
CA LEU A 98 -5.91 -30.77 11.56
C LEU A 98 -6.64 -30.10 10.39
N GLY A 99 -7.97 -30.09 10.39
CA GLY A 99 -8.76 -29.38 9.40
C GLY A 99 -8.49 -27.87 9.40
N LEU A 100 -8.24 -27.25 10.56
CA LEU A 100 -7.83 -25.85 10.64
C LEU A 100 -6.43 -25.60 10.07
N LEU A 101 -5.48 -26.52 10.30
CA LEU A 101 -4.15 -26.46 9.68
C LEU A 101 -4.25 -26.53 8.16
N GLU A 102 -4.99 -27.50 7.62
CA GLU A 102 -5.21 -27.65 6.18
C GLU A 102 -5.93 -26.45 5.56
N LEU A 103 -6.95 -25.91 6.23
CA LEU A 103 -7.64 -24.71 5.76
C LEU A 103 -6.74 -23.48 5.79
N THR A 104 -5.88 -23.37 6.80
CA THR A 104 -4.91 -22.26 6.88
C THR A 104 -3.84 -22.39 5.80
N ASP A 105 -3.31 -23.59 5.55
CA ASP A 105 -2.34 -23.83 4.46
C ASP A 105 -3.00 -23.57 3.08
N SER A 106 -4.28 -23.91 2.92
CA SER A 106 -5.06 -23.54 1.72
C SER A 106 -5.11 -22.03 1.50
N VAL A 107 -5.40 -21.26 2.55
CA VAL A 107 -5.41 -19.79 2.52
C VAL A 107 -4.05 -19.23 2.08
N LEU A 108 -2.96 -19.78 2.63
CA LEU A 108 -1.60 -19.37 2.27
C LEU A 108 -1.28 -19.67 0.78
N HIS A 109 -1.70 -20.82 0.26
CA HIS A 109 -1.51 -21.14 -1.16
C HIS A 109 -2.35 -20.25 -2.07
N PHE A 110 -3.61 -19.97 -1.72
CA PHE A 110 -4.42 -19.03 -2.50
C PHE A 110 -3.80 -17.64 -2.54
N ALA A 111 -3.32 -17.13 -1.39
CA ALA A 111 -2.61 -15.86 -1.34
C ALA A 111 -1.36 -15.85 -2.22
N TYR A 112 -0.58 -16.94 -2.23
CA TYR A 112 0.57 -17.08 -3.12
C TYR A 112 0.19 -17.07 -4.60
N VAL A 113 -0.84 -17.85 -4.98
CA VAL A 113 -1.35 -17.90 -6.36
C VAL A 113 -1.81 -16.51 -6.81
N PHE A 114 -2.58 -15.80 -5.98
CA PHE A 114 -3.07 -14.46 -6.31
C PHE A 114 -1.92 -13.47 -6.48
N TRP A 115 -0.91 -13.53 -5.61
CA TRP A 115 0.30 -12.72 -5.76
C TRP A 115 1.07 -13.06 -7.04
N ALA A 116 1.28 -14.34 -7.34
CA ALA A 116 2.01 -14.77 -8.54
C ALA A 116 1.29 -14.36 -9.83
N GLU A 117 -0.03 -14.52 -9.90
CA GLU A 117 -0.82 -14.07 -11.04
C GLU A 117 -0.77 -12.55 -11.23
N ASP A 118 -0.89 -11.79 -10.14
CA ASP A 118 -0.76 -10.33 -10.20
C ASP A 118 0.63 -9.91 -10.67
N ARG A 119 1.70 -10.57 -10.18
CA ARG A 119 3.08 -10.33 -10.60
C ARG A 119 3.27 -10.62 -12.09
N GLU A 120 2.78 -11.75 -12.57
CA GLU A 120 2.87 -12.13 -13.99
C GLU A 120 2.15 -11.09 -14.87
N LYS A 121 0.94 -10.68 -14.49
CA LYS A 121 0.17 -9.63 -15.19
C LYS A 121 0.85 -8.26 -15.14
N SER A 122 1.73 -8.03 -14.16
CA SER A 122 2.43 -6.76 -13.95
C SER A 122 3.79 -6.67 -14.65
N ARG A 123 4.29 -7.73 -15.31
CA ARG A 123 5.60 -7.72 -15.98
C ARG A 123 5.69 -6.55 -16.98
N GLY A 124 6.45 -5.52 -16.61
CA GLY A 124 6.67 -4.31 -17.40
C GLY A 124 5.58 -3.23 -17.34
N LYS A 125 4.61 -3.34 -16.41
CA LYS A 125 3.49 -2.39 -16.30
C LYS A 125 3.22 -1.96 -14.85
N ILE A 126 2.29 -1.01 -14.69
CA ILE A 126 1.72 -0.65 -13.39
C ILE A 126 1.20 -1.91 -12.71
N MET A 127 1.48 -2.03 -11.41
CA MET A 127 1.03 -3.14 -10.56
C MET A 127 -0.45 -3.45 -10.78
N MET A 128 -0.73 -4.64 -11.30
CA MET A 128 -2.06 -5.20 -11.44
C MET A 128 -2.49 -5.85 -10.13
N CYS A 129 -3.78 -5.70 -9.80
CA CYS A 129 -4.40 -6.33 -8.65
C CYS A 129 -5.83 -6.66 -9.01
N ASP A 130 -6.16 -7.95 -9.10
CA ASP A 130 -7.56 -8.37 -9.20
C ASP A 130 -8.23 -8.27 -7.83
N VAL A 131 -8.80 -7.10 -7.54
CA VAL A 131 -9.50 -6.81 -6.28
C VAL A 131 -10.63 -7.81 -6.01
N GLY A 132 -11.30 -8.32 -7.05
CA GLY A 132 -12.35 -9.33 -6.89
C GLY A 132 -11.79 -10.63 -6.34
N THR A 133 -10.70 -11.10 -6.92
CA THR A 133 -9.99 -12.32 -6.49
C THR A 133 -9.46 -12.18 -5.06
N TRP A 134 -8.78 -11.09 -4.71
CA TRP A 134 -8.29 -10.87 -3.34
C TRP A 134 -9.40 -10.83 -2.28
N ARG A 135 -10.57 -10.29 -2.62
CA ARG A 135 -11.74 -10.28 -1.71
C ARG A 135 -12.29 -11.67 -1.43
N THR A 136 -12.11 -12.63 -2.33
CA THR A 136 -12.52 -14.03 -2.05
C THR A 136 -11.72 -14.66 -0.91
N LEU A 137 -10.52 -14.16 -0.62
CA LEU A 137 -9.66 -14.62 0.47
C LEU A 137 -10.22 -14.24 1.84
N GLU A 138 -10.94 -13.12 1.94
CA GLU A 138 -11.48 -12.57 3.20
C GLU A 138 -12.36 -13.57 3.94
N GLY A 139 -13.30 -14.20 3.23
CA GLY A 139 -14.20 -15.20 3.81
C GLY A 139 -13.46 -16.41 4.37
N LEU A 140 -12.42 -16.87 3.67
CA LEU A 140 -11.59 -18.01 4.10
C LEU A 140 -10.73 -17.63 5.32
N VAL A 141 -10.10 -16.46 5.30
CA VAL A 141 -9.31 -15.94 6.42
C VAL A 141 -10.18 -15.79 7.67
N ASN A 142 -11.38 -15.23 7.54
CA ASN A 142 -12.31 -15.07 8.65
C ASN A 142 -12.78 -16.42 9.22
N ALA A 143 -13.03 -17.40 8.34
CA ALA A 143 -13.35 -18.76 8.77
C ALA A 143 -12.20 -19.42 9.56
N CYS A 144 -10.94 -19.23 9.12
CA CYS A 144 -9.76 -19.70 9.85
C CYS A 144 -9.61 -18.99 11.19
N LYS A 145 -9.72 -17.66 11.23
CA LYS A 145 -9.62 -16.87 12.47
C LYS A 145 -10.65 -17.31 13.50
N GLY A 146 -11.91 -17.47 13.09
CA GLY A 146 -12.97 -17.96 13.99
C GLY A 146 -12.75 -19.40 14.48
N GLY A 147 -11.98 -20.20 13.74
CA GLY A 147 -11.51 -21.51 14.17
C GLY A 147 -10.42 -21.42 15.23
N TRP A 148 -9.36 -20.66 14.95
CA TRP A 148 -8.19 -20.49 15.83
C TRP A 148 -8.49 -19.71 17.10
N GLN A 149 -9.46 -18.78 17.10
CA GLN A 149 -9.91 -18.08 18.30
C GLN A 149 -10.54 -19.02 19.34
N LYS A 150 -11.05 -20.17 18.91
CA LYS A 150 -11.65 -21.19 19.79
C LYS A 150 -10.62 -22.21 20.29
N ASP A 151 -9.39 -22.13 19.80
CA ASP A 151 -8.31 -23.01 20.23
C ASP A 151 -7.69 -22.45 21.52
N SER A 152 -7.59 -23.29 22.55
CA SER A 152 -7.04 -22.90 23.85
C SER A 152 -5.52 -22.86 23.89
N ASP A 153 -4.84 -23.38 22.85
CA ASP A 153 -3.39 -23.41 22.80
C ASP A 153 -2.81 -21.99 22.66
N PRO A 154 -1.91 -21.55 23.56
CA PRO A 154 -1.29 -20.23 23.45
C PRO A 154 -0.60 -19.97 22.12
N ALA A 155 0.00 -21.01 21.49
CA ALA A 155 0.65 -20.88 20.19
C ALA A 155 -0.36 -20.55 19.08
N ALA A 156 -1.63 -20.94 19.18
CA ALA A 156 -2.67 -20.59 18.19
C ALA A 156 -2.81 -19.07 18.02
N ARG A 157 -2.46 -18.26 19.03
CA ARG A 157 -2.40 -16.80 18.93
C ARG A 157 -1.38 -16.32 17.89
N GLY A 158 -0.29 -17.05 17.69
CA GLY A 158 0.68 -16.78 16.62
C GLY A 158 0.06 -16.96 15.25
N VAL A 159 -0.69 -18.05 15.05
CA VAL A 159 -1.42 -18.29 13.79
C VAL A 159 -2.45 -17.18 13.52
N LEU A 160 -3.15 -16.71 14.56
CA LEU A 160 -4.03 -15.54 14.46
C LEU A 160 -3.27 -14.26 14.07
N GLY A 161 -2.10 -14.02 14.66
CA GLY A 161 -1.20 -12.93 14.30
C GLY A 161 -0.84 -12.98 12.81
N MET A 162 -0.43 -14.15 12.32
CA MET A 162 -0.09 -14.37 10.91
C MET A 162 -1.29 -14.16 9.97
N LEU A 163 -2.50 -14.62 10.33
CA LEU A 163 -3.71 -14.36 9.57
C LEU A 163 -4.13 -12.87 9.55
N ASN A 164 -3.90 -12.14 10.65
CA ASN A 164 -4.09 -10.69 10.67
C ASN A 164 -3.07 -9.98 9.77
N LEU A 165 -1.82 -10.46 9.75
CA LEU A 165 -0.79 -9.93 8.86
C LEU A 165 -1.17 -10.14 7.38
N LEU A 166 -1.67 -11.34 7.04
CA LEU A 166 -2.15 -11.67 5.70
C LEU A 166 -3.26 -10.75 5.22
N GLU A 167 -4.29 -10.59 6.04
CA GLU A 167 -5.39 -9.67 5.73
C GLU A 167 -4.90 -8.23 5.60
N GLY A 168 -4.02 -7.80 6.52
CA GLY A 168 -3.40 -6.48 6.48
C GLY A 168 -2.66 -6.23 5.17
N LEU A 169 -1.82 -7.16 4.72
CA LEU A 169 -1.07 -7.04 3.47
C LEU A 169 -1.97 -7.10 2.24
N ALA A 170 -2.99 -7.96 2.23
CA ALA A 170 -3.97 -8.03 1.14
C ALA A 170 -4.73 -6.71 0.99
N LEU A 171 -5.20 -6.13 2.10
CA LEU A 171 -5.85 -4.82 2.12
C LEU A 171 -4.90 -3.70 1.69
N ASN A 172 -3.63 -3.74 2.11
CA ASN A 172 -2.61 -2.78 1.68
C ASN A 172 -2.44 -2.82 0.15
N LYS A 173 -2.38 -4.02 -0.42
CA LYS A 173 -2.26 -4.23 -1.87
C LYS A 173 -3.46 -3.67 -2.62
N ILE A 174 -4.69 -3.93 -2.13
CA ILE A 174 -5.92 -3.36 -2.71
C ILE A 174 -5.92 -1.83 -2.62
N ALA A 175 -5.53 -1.27 -1.48
CA ALA A 175 -5.43 0.18 -1.29
C ALA A 175 -4.40 0.78 -2.28
N TYR A 176 -3.21 0.18 -2.38
CA TYR A 176 -2.17 0.63 -3.30
C TYR A 176 -2.63 0.61 -4.77
N TRP A 177 -3.36 -0.42 -5.18
CA TRP A 177 -3.96 -0.47 -6.51
C TRP A 177 -5.02 0.63 -6.71
N ASN A 178 -5.90 0.84 -5.72
CA ASN A 178 -6.93 1.89 -5.79
C ASN A 178 -6.31 3.28 -5.97
N ILE A 179 -5.26 3.62 -5.20
CA ILE A 179 -4.62 4.95 -5.33
C ILE A 179 -3.91 5.12 -6.67
N ASN A 180 -3.30 4.06 -7.21
CA ASN A 180 -2.70 4.11 -8.54
C ASN A 180 -3.77 4.27 -9.63
N SER A 181 -4.88 3.55 -9.53
CA SER A 181 -6.02 3.68 -10.43
C SER A 181 -6.61 5.10 -10.42
N ILE A 182 -6.76 5.69 -9.23
CA ILE A 182 -7.16 7.09 -9.07
C ILE A 182 -6.15 8.01 -9.76
N ARG A 183 -4.84 7.84 -9.52
CA ARG A 183 -3.78 8.65 -10.12
C ARG A 183 -3.82 8.60 -11.65
N GLU A 184 -3.93 7.42 -12.25
CA GLU A 184 -4.03 7.28 -13.70
C GLU A 184 -5.28 7.96 -14.26
N THR A 185 -6.43 7.80 -13.60
CA THR A 185 -7.68 8.48 -13.99
C THR A 185 -7.53 10.01 -13.90
N THR A 186 -6.82 10.51 -12.89
CA THR A 186 -6.60 11.95 -12.70
C THR A 186 -5.61 12.55 -13.69
N LYS A 187 -4.63 11.79 -14.21
CA LYS A 187 -3.69 12.31 -15.23
C LYS A 187 -4.43 12.84 -16.47
N GLY A 188 -5.55 12.22 -16.85
CA GLY A 188 -6.40 12.71 -17.95
C GLY A 188 -7.23 13.95 -17.62
N LEU A 189 -7.39 14.29 -16.34
CA LEU A 189 -8.16 15.45 -15.86
C LEU A 189 -7.30 16.67 -15.57
N ILE A 190 -5.98 16.50 -15.46
CA ILE A 190 -5.05 17.62 -15.41
C ILE A 190 -5.05 18.21 -16.82
N ILE A 191 -5.93 19.19 -17.04
CA ILE A 191 -5.81 20.13 -18.14
C ILE A 191 -4.43 20.74 -17.96
N LEU A 192 -3.44 20.30 -18.74
CA LEU A 192 -2.20 21.06 -18.83
C LEU A 192 -2.65 22.48 -19.10
N PRO A 193 -2.24 23.48 -18.30
CA PRO A 193 -2.52 24.87 -18.63
C PRO A 193 -2.08 24.98 -20.08
N SER A 194 -3.04 25.15 -20.97
CA SER A 194 -2.76 25.33 -22.38
C SER A 194 -1.76 26.47 -22.35
N ASN A 195 -0.50 26.17 -22.62
CA ASN A 195 0.45 27.17 -23.04
C ASN A 195 -0.20 27.63 -24.34
N SER A 196 -1.12 28.57 -24.22
CA SER A 196 -1.48 29.52 -25.24
C SER A 196 -0.13 30.09 -25.61
N THR A 197 0.51 29.42 -26.57
CA THR A 197 1.43 29.98 -27.52
C THR A 197 0.86 31.34 -27.77
N GLY A 198 1.47 32.34 -27.12
CA GLY A 198 1.20 33.70 -27.44
C GLY A 198 1.35 33.73 -28.94
N THR A 199 0.25 33.98 -29.64
CA THR A 199 0.28 34.58 -30.94
C THR A 199 0.95 35.94 -30.69
N THR A 200 2.27 35.95 -30.50
CA THR A 200 3.08 37.09 -30.91
C THR A 200 2.84 37.15 -32.40
N ALA A 201 1.79 37.89 -32.77
CA ALA A 201 1.67 38.49 -34.08
C ALA A 201 3.05 39.09 -34.36
N SER A 202 3.79 38.46 -35.26
CA SER A 202 5.01 39.03 -35.80
C SER A 202 4.58 40.28 -36.57
N LEU A 203 4.53 41.41 -35.89
CA LEU A 203 4.67 42.70 -36.53
C LEU A 203 6.04 42.67 -37.19
N HIS A 204 6.03 42.46 -38.50
CA HIS A 204 7.12 42.75 -39.42
C HIS A 204 7.75 44.11 -39.06
N PRO A 205 9.00 44.18 -38.56
CA PRO A 205 9.79 45.38 -38.70
C PRO A 205 10.37 45.35 -40.12
N ASN A 206 10.00 46.37 -40.87
CA ASN A 206 10.54 46.69 -42.18
C ASN A 206 12.08 46.64 -42.15
N ALA A 207 12.68 45.82 -43.01
CA ALA A 207 14.12 45.76 -43.21
C ALA A 207 14.54 46.97 -44.05
N ASN A 208 15.12 47.99 -43.42
CA ASN A 208 16.07 48.87 -44.09
C ASN A 208 16.96 49.59 -43.08
N THR A 209 18.23 49.76 -43.47
CA THR A 209 19.37 50.39 -42.76
C THR A 209 19.83 49.68 -41.48
N GLY A 210 21.07 49.21 -41.31
CA GLY A 210 22.35 49.50 -41.95
C GLY A 210 23.41 49.80 -40.87
N ALA A 211 24.58 49.14 -40.95
CA ALA A 211 25.85 49.44 -40.25
C ALA A 211 25.95 49.04 -38.74
N THR A 212 26.70 47.98 -38.35
CA THR A 212 28.17 47.82 -38.10
C THR A 212 28.47 47.58 -36.59
N PRO A 213 29.64 46.99 -36.21
CA PRO A 213 29.78 46.09 -35.06
C PRO A 213 30.49 46.70 -33.85
N ASN A 214 30.39 46.08 -32.67
CA ASN A 214 31.54 45.95 -31.76
C ASN A 214 31.36 44.85 -30.68
N PRO A 215 32.35 43.97 -30.46
CA PRO A 215 32.41 43.04 -29.34
C PRO A 215 33.27 43.59 -28.17
N ASN A 216 33.17 42.93 -27.01
CA ASN A 216 34.00 43.06 -25.81
C ASN A 216 33.87 44.34 -24.96
N ALA A 217 33.36 44.17 -23.74
CA ALA A 217 34.03 44.71 -22.55
C ALA A 217 33.54 43.98 -21.28
N ALA A 218 34.47 43.25 -20.67
CA ALA A 218 34.40 42.76 -19.30
C ALA A 218 34.44 43.94 -18.30
N GLY A 219 33.84 43.76 -17.12
CA GLY A 219 34.01 44.70 -16.01
C GLY A 219 33.03 44.51 -14.85
N THR A 220 33.39 43.65 -13.90
CA THR A 220 32.96 43.69 -12.48
C THR A 220 33.45 44.98 -11.78
N PRO A 221 33.28 45.16 -10.46
CA PRO A 221 32.08 45.28 -9.63
C PRO A 221 32.11 46.63 -8.83
N LYS A 222 31.01 47.07 -8.20
CA LYS A 222 31.13 48.03 -7.08
C LYS A 222 29.90 48.12 -6.17
N ASN A 223 30.16 47.83 -4.89
CA ASN A 223 29.43 48.25 -3.71
C ASN A 223 29.12 49.76 -3.74
N HIS A 224 27.94 50.20 -3.27
CA HIS A 224 27.77 51.16 -2.16
C HIS A 224 26.27 51.45 -1.87
N PRO A 225 25.91 52.26 -0.83
CA PRO A 225 24.98 51.87 0.22
C PRO A 225 23.60 52.53 0.08
N THR A 226 22.71 52.23 1.01
CA THR A 226 21.51 53.01 1.34
C THR A 226 21.81 54.50 1.56
N PRO A 227 20.89 55.38 1.14
CA PRO A 227 20.51 56.52 1.98
C PRO A 227 18.97 56.72 2.07
N PRO A 228 18.49 57.65 2.94
CA PRO A 228 17.24 57.52 3.67
C PRO A 228 16.06 58.30 3.08
N SER A 229 14.88 57.93 3.56
CA SER A 229 13.71 58.77 3.86
C SER A 229 13.60 60.12 3.13
N HIS A 230 12.70 60.21 2.15
CA HIS A 230 11.95 61.44 1.93
C HIS A 230 10.55 61.11 1.40
N VAL A 231 9.55 61.60 2.13
CA VAL A 231 8.14 61.62 1.78
C VAL A 231 7.91 62.70 0.72
N PRO A 232 7.10 62.44 -0.31
CA PRO A 232 6.28 63.49 -0.92
C PRO A 232 4.78 63.19 -0.78
N SER A 233 4.04 64.27 -0.54
CA SER A 233 2.59 64.41 -0.43
C SER A 233 1.74 63.70 -1.51
N PRO A 234 0.45 63.43 -1.20
CA PRO A 234 -0.48 62.78 -2.11
C PRO A 234 -0.93 63.74 -3.23
N ALA A 235 -0.60 63.40 -4.47
CA ALA A 235 -1.24 63.99 -5.64
C ALA A 235 -2.48 63.14 -6.02
N PRO A 236 -3.68 63.72 -6.13
CA PRO A 236 -4.86 62.99 -6.59
C PRO A 236 -4.81 62.88 -8.12
N THR A 237 -4.12 61.86 -8.63
CA THR A 237 -4.26 61.48 -10.04
C THR A 237 -5.43 60.52 -10.17
N ALA A 238 -6.59 61.13 -10.41
CA ALA A 238 -7.76 60.48 -10.94
C ALA A 238 -7.43 59.91 -12.33
N SER A 239 -7.11 58.62 -12.39
CA SER A 239 -7.45 57.72 -13.52
C SER A 239 -7.10 56.29 -13.12
N ARG A 240 -7.78 55.76 -12.09
CA ARG A 240 -7.80 54.32 -11.85
C ARG A 240 -8.70 53.72 -12.92
N SER A 241 -8.11 53.17 -13.97
CA SER A 241 -8.80 52.17 -14.78
C SER A 241 -9.41 51.13 -13.84
N PRO A 242 -10.69 50.76 -14.00
CA PRO A 242 -11.34 49.80 -13.14
C PRO A 242 -10.51 48.51 -13.17
N VAL A 243 -9.94 48.15 -12.02
CA VAL A 243 -9.34 46.82 -11.84
C VAL A 243 -10.47 45.84 -12.16
N PRO A 244 -10.33 45.01 -13.21
CA PRO A 244 -11.37 44.05 -13.53
C PRO A 244 -11.62 43.21 -12.28
N PRO A 245 -12.89 42.95 -11.92
CA PRO A 245 -13.19 42.12 -10.76
C PRO A 245 -12.39 40.82 -10.91
N PRO A 246 -11.76 40.32 -9.83
CA PRO A 246 -10.99 39.08 -9.90
C PRO A 246 -11.89 38.05 -10.56
N THR A 247 -11.52 37.64 -11.78
CA THR A 247 -12.27 36.65 -12.55
C THR A 247 -12.44 35.46 -11.64
N GLN A 248 -13.67 35.25 -11.17
CA GLN A 248 -14.00 34.12 -10.32
C GLN A 248 -13.59 32.88 -11.12
N GLN A 249 -12.46 32.29 -10.73
CA GLN A 249 -12.03 31.03 -11.32
C GLN A 249 -13.16 30.06 -11.02
N ALA A 250 -13.87 29.62 -12.06
CA ALA A 250 -14.93 28.64 -11.92
C ALA A 250 -14.29 27.38 -11.31
N HIS A 251 -14.50 27.18 -10.01
CA HIS A 251 -14.07 25.97 -9.34
C HIS A 251 -14.95 24.83 -9.84
N HIS A 252 -14.47 24.10 -10.85
CA HIS A 252 -15.13 22.89 -11.28
C HIS A 252 -15.12 21.90 -10.10
N PRO A 253 -16.30 21.48 -9.59
CA PRO A 253 -16.36 20.56 -8.46
C PRO A 253 -15.71 19.23 -8.87
N LEU A 254 -14.91 18.65 -7.97
CA LEU A 254 -14.32 17.34 -8.19
C LEU A 254 -15.44 16.31 -8.43
N PRO A 255 -15.25 15.37 -9.38
CA PRO A 255 -16.24 14.33 -9.60
C PRO A 255 -16.54 13.52 -8.33
N GLN A 256 -17.82 13.28 -8.03
CA GLN A 256 -18.22 12.60 -6.79
C GLN A 256 -17.60 11.21 -6.63
N PHE A 257 -17.40 10.48 -7.74
CA PHE A 257 -16.76 9.16 -7.73
C PHE A 257 -15.30 9.22 -7.22
N PHE A 258 -14.60 10.34 -7.47
CA PHE A 258 -13.21 10.53 -7.04
C PHE A 258 -13.14 10.62 -5.51
N LEU A 259 -14.02 11.42 -4.90
CA LEU A 259 -14.12 11.55 -3.44
C LEU A 259 -14.49 10.21 -2.78
N GLN A 260 -15.43 9.46 -3.37
CA GLN A 260 -15.79 8.12 -2.90
C GLN A 260 -14.61 7.15 -2.95
N ASN A 261 -13.83 7.16 -4.05
CA ASN A 261 -12.65 6.31 -4.19
C ASN A 261 -11.55 6.67 -3.20
N ILE A 262 -11.32 7.96 -2.93
CA ILE A 262 -10.38 8.42 -1.89
C ILE A 262 -10.85 7.96 -0.51
N ALA A 263 -12.11 8.16 -0.16
CA ALA A 263 -12.65 7.75 1.14
C ALA A 263 -12.50 6.23 1.34
N LYS A 264 -12.83 5.44 0.31
CA LYS A 264 -12.66 3.99 0.30
C LYS A 264 -11.20 3.59 0.47
N HIS A 265 -10.28 4.21 -0.27
CA HIS A 265 -8.84 3.99 -0.15
C HIS A 265 -8.36 4.24 1.29
N SER A 266 -8.70 5.40 1.85
CA SER A 266 -8.26 5.80 3.19
C SER A 266 -8.77 4.84 4.27
N SER A 267 -10.03 4.41 4.18
CA SER A 267 -10.60 3.41 5.09
C SER A 267 -9.86 2.07 5.00
N GLN A 268 -9.64 1.55 3.78
CA GLN A 268 -8.94 0.28 3.59
C GLN A 268 -7.48 0.33 4.05
N PHE A 269 -6.80 1.44 3.78
CA PHE A 269 -5.43 1.66 4.24
C PHE A 269 -5.35 1.71 5.77
N LEU A 270 -6.29 2.37 6.44
CA LEU A 270 -6.34 2.41 7.90
C LEU A 270 -6.60 1.01 8.48
N THR A 271 -7.57 0.26 7.96
CA THR A 271 -7.83 -1.12 8.39
C THR A 271 -6.61 -2.01 8.18
N SER A 272 -5.93 -1.88 7.04
CA SER A 272 -4.69 -2.58 6.75
C SER A 272 -3.62 -2.28 7.82
N SER A 273 -3.38 -1.00 8.12
CA SER A 273 -2.40 -0.56 9.11
C SER A 273 -2.72 -1.11 10.51
N THR A 274 -3.99 -1.09 10.92
CA THR A 274 -4.45 -1.65 12.20
C THR A 274 -4.20 -3.15 12.27
N ASN A 275 -4.53 -3.89 11.21
CA ASN A 275 -4.32 -5.33 11.14
C ASN A 275 -2.84 -5.71 11.20
N ILE A 276 -1.97 -4.99 10.49
CA ILE A 276 -0.52 -5.19 10.52
C ILE A 276 0.02 -4.93 11.94
N THR A 277 -0.39 -3.82 12.57
CA THR A 277 0.04 -3.47 13.93
C THR A 277 -0.41 -4.53 14.95
N HIS A 278 -1.66 -4.97 14.84
CA HIS A 278 -2.21 -6.01 15.71
C HIS A 278 -1.50 -7.35 15.51
N ALA A 279 -1.18 -7.71 14.27
CA ALA A 279 -0.41 -8.90 13.95
C ALA A 279 0.97 -8.89 14.63
N TYR A 280 1.72 -7.80 14.53
CA TYR A 280 3.03 -7.68 15.18
C TYR A 280 2.97 -7.67 16.70
N THR A 281 1.85 -7.23 17.28
CA THR A 281 1.61 -7.35 18.72
C THR A 281 1.52 -8.82 19.15
N LEU A 282 0.83 -9.64 18.35
CA LEU A 282 0.69 -11.08 18.58
C LEU A 282 1.97 -11.87 18.23
N LEU A 283 2.72 -11.41 17.22
CA LEU A 283 3.96 -12.00 16.72
C LEU A 283 5.21 -11.34 17.31
N ASN A 284 5.13 -10.82 18.55
CA ASN A 284 6.27 -10.17 19.17
C ASN A 284 7.44 -11.17 19.38
N PRO A 285 8.70 -10.71 19.40
CA PRO A 285 9.86 -11.60 19.46
C PRO A 285 9.84 -12.58 20.64
N THR A 286 9.46 -12.13 21.84
CA THR A 286 9.36 -12.99 23.02
C THR A 286 8.34 -14.12 22.83
N PHE A 287 7.19 -13.81 22.25
CA PHE A 287 6.17 -14.80 21.94
C PHE A 287 6.66 -15.79 20.87
N MET A 288 7.27 -15.28 19.79
CA MET A 288 7.81 -16.10 18.71
C MET A 288 8.93 -17.03 19.20
N GLN A 289 9.87 -16.53 19.99
CA GLN A 289 10.94 -17.34 20.56
C GLN A 289 10.40 -18.48 21.43
N LYS A 290 9.33 -18.22 22.20
CA LYS A 290 8.73 -19.21 23.11
C LYS A 290 7.92 -20.28 22.40
N HIS A 291 7.12 -19.90 21.41
CA HIS A 291 6.13 -20.79 20.79
C HIS A 291 6.52 -21.28 19.39
N TYR A 292 7.47 -20.59 18.75
CA TYR A 292 7.95 -20.84 17.40
C TYR A 292 9.48 -20.63 17.31
N PRO A 293 10.30 -21.25 18.19
CA PRO A 293 11.73 -20.99 18.29
C PRO A 293 12.48 -21.15 16.96
N ARG A 294 12.12 -22.14 16.13
CA ARG A 294 12.78 -22.35 14.83
C ARG A 294 12.39 -21.25 13.85
N THR A 295 11.11 -20.93 13.74
CA THR A 295 10.64 -19.82 12.89
C THR A 295 11.26 -18.50 13.35
N HIS A 296 11.35 -18.28 14.66
CA HIS A 296 12.02 -17.11 15.25
C HIS A 296 13.51 -17.07 14.92
N GLN A 297 14.21 -18.21 14.97
CA GLN A 297 15.61 -18.28 14.56
C GLN A 297 15.77 -17.84 13.10
N ILE A 298 14.90 -18.30 12.20
CA ILE A 298 14.88 -17.85 10.79
C ILE A 298 14.63 -16.34 10.69
N CYS A 299 13.70 -15.76 11.48
CA CYS A 299 13.51 -14.30 11.55
C CYS A 299 14.81 -13.56 11.85
N CYS A 300 15.65 -14.11 12.73
CA CYS A 300 16.87 -13.46 13.21
C CYS A 300 18.09 -13.70 12.31
N THR A 301 18.12 -14.81 11.56
CA THR A 301 19.29 -15.20 10.75
C THR A 301 19.09 -15.04 9.26
N THR A 302 17.86 -14.77 8.80
CA THR A 302 17.57 -14.65 7.37
C THR A 302 18.38 -13.50 6.74
N PRO A 303 19.19 -13.77 5.70
CA PRO A 303 19.93 -12.72 5.00
C PRO A 303 19.01 -11.84 4.15
N LEU A 304 17.75 -12.26 3.97
CA LEU A 304 16.76 -11.55 3.15
C LEU A 304 16.13 -10.35 3.88
N GLY A 305 16.36 -10.23 5.19
CA GLY A 305 15.86 -9.14 6.02
C GLY A 305 16.89 -8.02 6.17
N ALA A 306 16.55 -6.84 5.65
CA ALA A 306 17.23 -5.58 5.99
C ALA A 306 18.73 -5.46 5.67
N HIS A 307 19.19 -5.91 4.50
CA HIS A 307 20.31 -5.20 3.85
C HIS A 307 19.82 -3.84 3.31
N SER A 308 19.52 -2.94 4.25
CA SER A 308 19.67 -1.52 4.03
C SER A 308 21.17 -1.25 4.11
N ASP A 309 21.89 -1.49 3.02
CA ASP A 309 23.19 -0.84 2.86
C ASP A 309 22.92 0.65 3.04
N GLY A 310 23.45 1.23 4.12
CA GLY A 310 23.07 2.54 4.69
C GLY A 310 23.39 3.75 3.80
N THR A 311 23.36 3.60 2.48
CA THR A 311 23.63 4.63 1.48
C THR A 311 22.36 5.35 1.01
N HIS A 312 21.14 4.87 1.33
CA HIS A 312 19.89 5.57 1.04
C HIS A 312 18.95 5.66 2.26
N ASP A 313 19.21 6.66 3.10
CA ASP A 313 18.66 6.86 4.45
C ASP A 313 17.15 7.22 4.56
N THR A 314 16.32 6.98 3.53
CA THR A 314 14.87 7.30 3.61
C THR A 314 13.93 6.40 2.81
N ALA A 315 14.44 5.46 2.02
CA ALA A 315 13.59 4.49 1.36
C ALA A 315 13.75 3.17 2.10
N PHE A 316 12.68 2.68 2.75
CA PHE A 316 12.58 1.25 3.03
C PHE A 316 13.01 0.53 1.75
N PRO A 317 14.05 -0.32 1.78
CA PRO A 317 14.45 -1.05 0.60
C PRO A 317 13.21 -1.79 0.14
N ARG A 318 12.65 -1.35 -0.99
CA ARG A 318 11.61 -2.11 -1.65
C ARG A 318 12.31 -3.41 -1.97
N VAL A 319 12.06 -4.45 -1.17
CA VAL A 319 12.34 -5.82 -1.57
C VAL A 319 11.73 -5.89 -2.96
N SER A 320 12.59 -5.90 -3.98
CA SER A 320 12.11 -5.86 -5.34
C SER A 320 11.19 -7.06 -5.49
N ASP A 321 9.96 -6.83 -5.95
CA ASP A 321 8.95 -7.88 -6.22
C ASP A 321 9.53 -8.94 -7.20
N ASP A 322 10.68 -8.64 -7.82
CA ASP A 322 11.36 -9.43 -8.83
C ASP A 322 12.28 -10.55 -8.31
N GLY A 323 12.64 -10.57 -7.01
CA GLY A 323 13.88 -11.27 -6.61
C GLY A 323 13.79 -12.68 -6.01
N LEU A 324 12.83 -12.96 -5.14
CA LEU A 324 12.93 -14.16 -4.27
C LEU A 324 11.62 -14.93 -4.26
N GLU A 325 11.48 -15.82 -5.25
CA GLU A 325 10.56 -16.93 -5.10
C GLU A 325 10.92 -17.68 -3.81
N VAL A 326 9.91 -17.87 -2.97
CA VAL A 326 10.05 -18.65 -1.76
C VAL A 326 9.76 -20.10 -2.12
N ASP A 327 10.69 -21.00 -1.82
CA ASP A 327 10.44 -22.43 -1.90
C ASP A 327 9.40 -22.83 -0.82
N LEU A 328 8.15 -22.91 -1.26
CA LEU A 328 7.02 -23.22 -0.39
C LEU A 328 7.14 -24.61 0.23
N ASP A 329 7.77 -25.56 -0.46
CA ASP A 329 7.95 -26.92 0.05
C ASP A 329 9.04 -26.97 1.11
N ALA A 330 10.14 -26.24 0.93
CA ALA A 330 11.14 -26.03 1.98
C ALA A 330 10.53 -25.31 3.19
N CYS A 331 9.72 -24.27 2.99
CA CYS A 331 9.02 -23.59 4.08
C CYS A 331 8.10 -24.53 4.87
N ALA A 332 7.42 -25.45 4.17
CA ALA A 332 6.56 -26.47 4.78
C ALA A 332 7.33 -27.57 5.53
N ARG A 333 8.66 -27.59 5.45
CA ARG A 333 9.57 -28.43 6.26
C ARG A 333 10.34 -27.64 7.32
N GLY A 334 10.06 -26.34 7.46
CA GLY A 334 10.81 -25.44 8.33
C GLY A 334 12.24 -25.16 7.85
N GLU A 335 12.54 -25.39 6.56
CA GLU A 335 13.86 -25.23 5.94
C GLU A 335 13.90 -24.01 4.99
N GLY A 336 12.74 -23.49 4.61
CA GLY A 336 12.65 -22.41 3.64
C GLY A 336 13.10 -21.06 4.22
N VAL A 337 13.64 -20.22 3.34
CA VAL A 337 14.14 -18.88 3.68
C VAL A 337 13.14 -17.83 3.17
N TRP A 338 12.85 -16.85 4.01
CA TRP A 338 11.94 -15.73 3.70
C TRP A 338 12.39 -14.46 4.43
N ALA A 339 11.95 -13.31 3.95
CA ALA A 339 12.34 -12.01 4.50
C ALA A 339 11.52 -11.65 5.75
N TRP A 340 12.16 -11.02 6.73
CA TRP A 340 11.54 -10.49 7.94
C TRP A 340 12.19 -9.14 8.32
N PRO A 341 11.44 -8.14 8.84
CA PRO A 341 9.98 -8.09 8.99
C PRO A 341 9.25 -7.90 7.67
N ILE A 342 7.98 -8.35 7.62
CA ILE A 342 7.13 -8.25 6.43
C ILE A 342 6.17 -7.07 6.58
N THR A 343 6.54 -5.92 6.03
CA THR A 343 5.84 -4.64 6.28
C THR A 343 5.04 -4.12 5.10
N CYS A 344 5.20 -4.70 3.90
CA CYS A 344 4.55 -4.20 2.68
C CYS A 344 4.01 -5.33 1.79
N GLY A 345 3.11 -4.96 0.86
CA GLY A 345 2.42 -5.92 -0.03
C GLY A 345 3.34 -6.71 -0.97
N ALA A 346 4.55 -6.23 -1.24
CA ALA A 346 5.58 -6.98 -1.98
C ALA A 346 6.14 -8.17 -1.17
N GLY A 347 5.89 -8.22 0.14
CA GLY A 347 6.29 -9.31 1.01
C GLY A 347 5.33 -10.50 1.04
N MET A 348 4.36 -10.61 0.12
CA MET A 348 3.33 -11.65 0.20
C MET A 348 3.92 -13.06 0.06
N ALA A 349 4.83 -13.30 -0.88
CA ALA A 349 5.51 -14.59 -1.00
C ALA A 349 6.27 -14.95 0.29
N HIS A 350 6.94 -13.98 0.91
CA HIS A 350 7.62 -14.14 2.19
C HIS A 350 6.66 -14.40 3.35
N LEU A 351 5.49 -13.76 3.36
CA LEU A 351 4.44 -14.03 4.33
C LEU A 351 3.91 -15.46 4.20
N VAL A 352 3.72 -15.94 2.98
CA VAL A 352 3.32 -17.32 2.75
C VAL A 352 4.40 -18.25 3.29
N GLY A 353 5.68 -18.01 2.96
CA GLY A 353 6.81 -18.76 3.52
C GLY A 353 6.82 -18.81 5.04
N PHE A 354 6.77 -17.63 5.67
CA PHE A 354 6.67 -17.45 7.12
C PHE A 354 5.51 -18.24 7.71
N GLY A 355 4.31 -18.06 7.16
CA GLY A 355 3.10 -18.73 7.62
C GLY A 355 3.22 -20.25 7.53
N ARG A 356 3.78 -20.79 6.45
CA ARG A 356 3.99 -22.23 6.30
C ARG A 356 5.01 -22.78 7.29
N SER A 357 6.10 -22.05 7.55
CA SER A 357 7.07 -22.44 8.60
C SER A 357 6.44 -22.45 9.99
N MET A 358 5.61 -21.46 10.32
CA MET A 358 4.85 -21.46 11.57
C MET A 358 3.87 -22.63 11.67
N LEU A 359 3.13 -22.95 10.60
CA LEU A 359 2.18 -24.07 10.61
C LEU A 359 2.89 -25.41 10.78
N TRP A 360 4.03 -25.61 10.11
CA TRP A 360 4.86 -26.80 10.26
C TRP A 360 5.32 -26.96 11.71
N GLU A 361 5.91 -25.90 12.30
CA GLU A 361 6.44 -25.94 13.66
C GLU A 361 5.33 -26.13 14.69
N PHE A 362 4.19 -25.45 14.52
CA PHE A 362 3.01 -25.65 15.36
C PHE A 362 2.57 -27.11 15.36
N ALA A 363 2.59 -27.78 14.21
CA ALA A 363 2.15 -29.16 14.10
C ALA A 363 3.23 -30.17 14.50
N GLN A 364 4.50 -29.78 14.58
CA GLN A 364 5.61 -30.68 14.87
C GLN A 364 5.43 -31.37 16.24
N SER A 365 4.97 -30.64 17.25
CA SER A 365 4.68 -31.20 18.58
C SER A 365 3.46 -32.14 18.63
N ARG A 366 2.78 -32.37 17.49
CA ARG A 366 1.49 -33.07 17.41
C ARG A 366 1.45 -34.14 16.32
N GLY A 367 2.60 -34.74 16.01
CA GLY A 367 2.74 -35.78 14.99
C GLY A 367 3.15 -35.28 13.60
N GLY A 368 3.45 -33.99 13.45
CA GLY A 368 4.03 -33.40 12.24
C GLY A 368 3.04 -33.26 11.07
N TYR A 369 2.69 -32.03 10.73
CA TYR A 369 1.87 -31.72 9.56
C TYR A 369 2.70 -31.87 8.27
N ARG A 370 2.25 -32.73 7.34
CA ARG A 370 2.87 -32.95 6.02
C ARG A 370 1.99 -32.47 4.88
N GLY A 371 1.20 -31.42 5.12
CA GLY A 371 0.30 -30.90 4.11
C GLY A 371 -0.90 -31.84 3.89
N TYR A 372 -1.24 -32.09 2.62
CA TYR A 372 -2.47 -32.82 2.25
C TYR A 372 -2.39 -34.31 2.57
N GLN A 373 -1.16 -34.80 2.76
CA GLN A 373 -0.89 -36.16 3.24
C GLN A 373 -1.32 -36.32 4.71
N GLY A 374 -1.69 -35.23 5.40
CA GLY A 374 -2.18 -35.26 6.77
C GLY A 374 -1.08 -35.07 7.80
N VAL A 375 -1.26 -35.70 8.96
CA VAL A 375 -0.25 -35.85 10.01
C VAL A 375 0.37 -37.24 9.86
N ASN A 376 1.63 -37.41 10.26
CA ASN A 376 2.12 -38.76 10.51
C ASN A 376 1.30 -39.33 11.67
N GLU A 377 0.45 -40.32 11.40
CA GLU A 377 -0.31 -41.00 12.45
C GLU A 377 0.59 -41.87 13.34
N ASP A 378 1.80 -42.19 12.85
CA ASP A 378 2.81 -43.03 13.52
C ASP A 378 3.65 -42.29 14.60
N TYR A 379 3.15 -41.18 15.16
CA TYR A 379 3.86 -40.38 16.18
C TYR A 379 3.13 -40.29 17.52
#